data_AF-A0A367XXG4-F1
#
_entry.id   AF-A0A367XXG4-F1
#
_cell.length_a   1.000
_cell.length_b   1.000
_cell.length_c   1.000
_cell.angle_alpha   90.00
_cell.angle_beta   90.00
_cell.angle_gamma   90.00
#
_symmetry.space_group_name_H-M   'P 1'
#
loop_
_entity.id
_entity.type
_entity.pdbx_description
1 polymer ?
#
loop_
_entity_poly.entity_id
_entity_poly.type
_entity_poly.pdbx_seq_one_letter_code
_entity_poly.pdbx_strand_id
1 'polypeptide(L)'
;MRVLGSIILTIVATLAGLFGVMMLGLSGLTLAGPGLMIIDYPDSDDFERMIGIVMGLVSLAGWLVLLLAAAFVGLRGERSTRARRAALWTSAGLSTVLVLAGLTFVLSTAPRSLV
;
A
#
# COMPACT_ATOMS: atom_id res chain seq x y z
N MET A 1 -1.66 26.61 1.30
CA MET A 1 -2.71 25.59 1.02
C MET A 1 -2.19 24.37 0.25
N ARG A 2 -1.38 24.50 -0.81
CA ARG A 2 -0.93 23.34 -1.62
C ARG A 2 -0.07 22.30 -0.88
N VAL A 3 0.79 22.73 0.05
CA VAL A 3 1.62 21.81 0.86
C VAL A 3 0.74 20.97 1.80
N LEU A 4 -0.18 21.62 2.50
CA LEU A 4 -1.12 20.95 3.38
C LEU A 4 -1.99 19.95 2.60
N GLY A 5 -2.50 20.36 1.42
CA GLY A 5 -3.25 19.47 0.54
C GLY A 5 -2.43 18.26 0.07
N SER A 6 -1.16 18.45 -0.26
CA SER A 6 -0.27 17.34 -0.61
C SER A 6 0.01 16.41 0.56
N ILE A 7 0.22 16.93 1.77
CA ILE A 7 0.44 16.11 2.97
C ILE A 7 -0.82 15.29 3.29
N ILE A 8 -1.99 15.91 3.27
CA ILE A 8 -3.28 15.22 3.47
C ILE A 8 -3.45 14.12 2.42
N LEU A 9 -3.13 14.42 1.15
CA LEU A 9 -3.24 13.44 0.08
C LEU A 9 -2.28 12.26 0.29
N THR A 10 -1.05 12.51 0.77
CA THR A 10 -0.11 11.44 1.15
C THR A 10 -0.64 10.59 2.30
N ILE A 11 -1.29 11.20 3.30
CA ILE A 11 -1.92 10.46 4.42
C ILE A 11 -3.05 9.57 3.90
N VAL A 12 -3.96 10.11 3.10
CA VAL A 12 -5.07 9.36 2.49
C VAL A 12 -4.54 8.23 1.60
N ALA A 13 -3.51 8.51 0.80
CA ALA A 13 -2.82 7.49 0.02
C ALA A 13 -2.31 6.37 0.93
N THR A 14 -1.59 6.71 1.99
CA THR A 14 -1.00 5.73 2.92
C THR A 14 -2.07 4.84 3.55
N LEU A 15 -3.19 5.42 3.98
CA LEU A 15 -4.32 4.66 4.53
C LEU A 15 -4.91 3.70 3.48
N ALA A 16 -5.08 4.15 2.23
CA ALA A 16 -5.52 3.27 1.15
C ALA A 16 -4.50 2.14 0.87
N GLY A 17 -3.20 2.44 0.89
CA GLY A 17 -2.15 1.44 0.70
C GLY A 17 -2.17 0.38 1.81
N LEU A 18 -2.26 0.82 3.07
CA LEU A 18 -2.35 -0.07 4.23
C LEU A 18 -3.64 -0.91 4.23
N PHE A 19 -4.77 -0.32 3.83
CA PHE A 19 -6.01 -1.08 3.62
C PHE A 19 -5.83 -2.15 2.56
N GLY A 20 -5.15 -1.84 1.46
CA GLY A 20 -4.83 -2.82 0.41
C GLY A 20 -4.00 -3.99 0.94
N VAL A 21 -2.93 -3.68 1.68
CA VAL A 21 -2.08 -4.68 2.35
C VAL A 21 -2.90 -5.56 3.29
N MET A 22 -3.78 -4.97 4.10
CA MET A 22 -4.66 -5.70 5.01
C MET A 22 -5.56 -6.68 4.25
N MET A 23 -6.21 -6.24 3.17
CA MET A 23 -7.09 -7.10 2.37
C MET A 23 -6.35 -8.26 1.72
N LEU A 24 -5.12 -8.03 1.24
CA LEU A 24 -4.27 -9.11 0.73
C LEU A 24 -3.91 -10.12 1.83
N GLY A 25 -3.57 -9.64 3.03
CA GLY A 25 -3.29 -10.51 4.17
C GLY A 25 -4.51 -11.35 4.59
N LEU A 26 -5.69 -10.74 4.65
CA LEU A 26 -6.95 -11.43 4.97
C LEU A 26 -7.35 -12.44 3.90
N SER A 27 -7.00 -12.21 2.64
CA SER A 27 -7.23 -13.18 1.56
C SER A 27 -6.29 -14.40 1.60
N GLY A 28 -5.32 -14.41 2.52
CA GLY A 28 -4.33 -15.48 2.63
C GLY A 28 -3.25 -15.43 1.54
N LEU A 29 -3.07 -14.28 0.87
CA LEU A 29 -2.06 -14.15 -0.18
C LEU A 29 -0.65 -14.13 0.44
N THR A 30 0.18 -15.07 0.01
CA THR A 30 1.57 -15.22 0.48
C THR A 30 2.51 -15.51 -0.69
N LEU A 31 3.81 -15.30 -0.49
CA LEU A 31 4.86 -15.74 -1.41
C LEU A 31 5.35 -17.11 -0.96
N ALA A 32 5.30 -18.11 -1.84
CA ALA A 32 5.83 -19.43 -1.58
C ALA A 32 6.61 -19.93 -2.81
N GLY A 33 7.91 -20.14 -2.62
CA GLY A 33 8.83 -20.49 -3.71
C GLY A 33 8.93 -19.37 -4.77
N PRO A 34 8.95 -19.69 -6.07
CA PRO A 34 9.08 -18.69 -7.15
C PRO A 34 7.77 -17.93 -7.46
N GLY A 35 6.68 -18.15 -6.71
CA GLY A 35 5.36 -17.61 -7.04
C GLY A 35 4.50 -17.19 -5.84
N LEU A 36 3.33 -16.64 -6.16
CA LEU A 36 2.29 -16.31 -5.19
C LEU A 36 1.42 -17.55 -4.92
N MET A 37 1.09 -17.78 -3.66
CA MET A 37 0.16 -18.82 -3.21
C MET A 37 -0.94 -18.21 -2.34
N ILE A 38 -2.07 -18.90 -2.27
CA ILE A 38 -3.21 -18.55 -1.43
C ILE A 38 -3.29 -19.61 -0.33
N ILE A 39 -3.29 -19.20 0.94
CA ILE A 39 -3.46 -20.10 2.07
C ILE A 39 -4.92 -20.55 2.14
N ASP A 40 -5.15 -21.86 2.16
CA ASP A 40 -6.47 -22.43 2.36
C ASP A 40 -6.92 -22.32 3.81
N TYR A 41 -7.86 -21.41 4.06
CA TYR A 41 -8.61 -21.35 5.31
C TYR A 41 -9.91 -22.14 5.19
N PRO A 42 -10.16 -23.10 6.10
CA PRO A 42 -11.29 -24.03 6.01
C PRO A 42 -12.67 -23.35 6.02
N ASP A 43 -12.76 -22.12 6.52
CA ASP A 43 -14.02 -21.37 6.68
C ASP A 43 -14.23 -20.26 5.61
N SER A 44 -13.34 -20.12 4.62
CA SER A 44 -13.47 -19.08 3.59
C SER A 44 -13.72 -19.66 2.21
N ASP A 45 -14.79 -19.18 1.56
CA ASP A 45 -15.14 -19.52 0.19
C ASP A 45 -14.18 -18.83 -0.81
N ASP A 46 -13.89 -19.50 -1.93
CA ASP A 46 -13.02 -18.99 -3.00
C ASP A 46 -13.43 -17.59 -3.49
N PHE A 47 -14.73 -17.30 -3.45
CA PHE A 47 -15.28 -16.01 -3.85
C PHE A 47 -14.89 -14.87 -2.89
N GLU A 48 -14.91 -15.11 -1.57
CA GLU A 48 -14.52 -14.10 -0.57
C GLU A 48 -13.03 -13.76 -0.68
N ARG A 49 -12.19 -14.76 -0.94
CA ARG A 49 -10.76 -14.57 -1.15
C ARG A 49 -10.48 -13.77 -2.43
N MET A 50 -11.16 -14.10 -3.52
CA MET A 50 -11.05 -13.35 -4.77
C MET A 50 -11.43 -11.88 -4.56
N ILE A 51 -12.49 -11.60 -3.81
CA ILE A 51 -12.88 -10.24 -3.45
C ILE A 51 -11.77 -9.55 -2.64
N GLY A 52 -11.20 -10.22 -1.64
CA GLY A 52 -10.09 -9.72 -0.85
C GLY A 52 -8.86 -9.36 -1.70
N ILE A 53 -8.48 -10.22 -2.65
CA ILE A 53 -7.37 -9.99 -3.56
C ILE A 53 -7.65 -8.79 -4.47
N VAL A 54 -8.82 -8.75 -5.10
CA VAL A 54 -9.18 -7.65 -6.02
C VAL A 54 -9.23 -6.31 -5.27
N MET A 55 -9.86 -6.27 -4.09
CA MET A 55 -9.87 -5.07 -3.26
C MET A 55 -8.47 -4.65 -2.83
N GLY A 56 -7.62 -5.61 -2.47
CA GLY A 56 -6.22 -5.37 -2.13
C GLY A 56 -5.44 -4.73 -3.28
N LEU A 57 -5.53 -5.31 -4.47
CA LEU A 57 -4.86 -4.82 -5.68
C LEU A 57 -5.37 -3.44 -6.12
N VAL A 58 -6.70 -3.24 -6.14
CA VAL A 58 -7.31 -1.95 -6.50
C VAL A 58 -6.88 -0.86 -5.51
N SER A 59 -6.83 -1.17 -4.22
CA SER A 59 -6.42 -0.22 -3.20
C SER A 59 -4.93 0.13 -3.28
N LEU A 60 -4.06 -0.83 -3.61
CA LEU A 60 -2.63 -0.57 -3.87
C LEU A 60 -2.43 0.28 -5.13
N ALA A 61 -3.18 0.01 -6.20
CA ALA A 61 -3.16 0.84 -7.40
C ALA A 61 -3.63 2.27 -7.08
N GLY A 62 -4.71 2.41 -6.30
CA GLY A 62 -5.22 3.68 -5.81
C GLY A 62 -4.19 4.44 -4.96
N TRP A 63 -3.51 3.75 -4.04
CA TRP A 63 -2.40 4.32 -3.27
C TRP A 63 -1.31 4.90 -4.17
N LEU A 64 -0.86 4.15 -5.17
CA LEU A 64 0.18 4.60 -6.09
C LEU A 64 -0.26 5.86 -6.86
N VAL A 65 -1.49 5.87 -7.38
CA VAL A 65 -2.05 7.03 -8.09
C VAL A 65 -2.15 8.25 -7.18
N LEU A 66 -2.65 8.08 -5.95
CA LEU A 66 -2.78 9.17 -4.99
C LEU A 66 -1.42 9.71 -4.53
N LEU A 67 -0.42 8.83 -4.36
CA LEU A 67 0.94 9.20 -4.00
C LEU A 67 1.60 10.03 -5.13
N LEU A 68 1.41 9.61 -6.38
CA LEU A 68 1.87 10.36 -7.56
C LEU A 68 1.15 11.70 -7.68
N ALA A 69 -0.16 11.75 -7.44
CA ALA A 69 -0.92 12.99 -7.43
C ALA A 69 -0.44 13.94 -6.31
N ALA A 70 -0.12 13.41 -5.12
CA ALA A 70 0.46 14.18 -4.02
C ALA A 70 1.82 14.77 -4.41
N ALA A 71 2.69 13.97 -5.01
CA ALA A 71 3.98 14.45 -5.52
C ALA A 71 3.79 15.55 -6.58
N PHE A 72 2.89 15.36 -7.54
CA PHE A 72 2.61 16.33 -8.59
C PHE A 72 2.06 17.66 -8.03
N VAL A 73 1.05 17.60 -7.17
CA VAL A 73 0.45 18.78 -6.51
C VAL A 73 1.47 19.47 -5.60
N GLY A 74 2.30 18.70 -4.90
CA GLY A 74 3.34 19.17 -4.00
C GLY A 74 4.47 19.90 -4.72
N LEU A 75 4.87 19.42 -5.90
CA LEU A 75 5.97 19.97 -6.70
C LEU A 75 5.54 21.13 -7.62
N ARG A 76 4.24 21.31 -7.89
CA ARG A 76 3.73 22.40 -8.74
C ARG A 76 3.86 23.78 -8.04
N GLY A 77 4.87 24.57 -8.43
CA GLY A 77 5.03 25.98 -8.09
C GLY A 77 6.44 26.53 -8.29
N GLU A 78 6.55 27.79 -8.73
CA GLU A 78 7.79 28.47 -9.16
C GLU A 78 8.84 28.71 -8.05
N ARG A 79 8.48 28.56 -6.77
CA ARG A 79 9.40 28.67 -5.62
C ARG A 79 9.20 27.52 -4.63
N SER A 80 9.73 26.33 -4.94
CA SER A 80 9.86 25.27 -3.94
C SER A 80 11.13 25.51 -3.12
N THR A 81 11.01 25.94 -1.87
CA THR A 81 12.14 25.96 -0.93
C THR A 81 12.64 24.53 -0.68
N ARG A 82 13.94 24.35 -0.37
CA ARG A 82 14.52 23.02 -0.06
C ARG A 82 13.75 22.29 1.04
N ALA A 83 13.30 23.02 2.06
CA ALA A 83 12.49 22.48 3.16
C ALA A 83 11.14 21.90 2.68
N ARG A 84 10.48 22.54 1.71
CA ARG A 84 9.22 22.04 1.13
C ARG A 84 9.44 20.75 0.35
N ARG A 85 10.49 20.67 -0.46
CA ARG A 85 10.85 19.43 -1.17
C ARG A 85 11.19 18.31 -0.19
N ALA A 86 11.97 18.61 0.85
CA ALA A 86 12.31 17.64 1.88
C ALA A 86 11.05 17.06 2.54
N ALA A 87 10.10 17.89 2.98
CA ALA A 87 8.86 17.43 3.61
C ALA A 87 7.98 16.54 2.69
N LEU A 88 7.96 16.84 1.39
CA LEU A 88 7.22 16.03 0.40
C LEU A 88 7.90 14.68 0.19
N TRP A 89 9.21 14.66 0.01
CA TRP A 89 9.96 13.43 -0.18
C TRP A 89 10.02 12.56 1.07
N THR A 90 10.11 13.16 2.27
CA THR A 90 10.07 12.40 3.52
C THR A 90 8.70 11.77 3.74
N SER A 91 7.60 12.51 3.51
CA SER A 91 6.26 11.94 3.64
C SER A 91 5.96 10.86 2.59
N ALA A 92 6.36 11.07 1.33
CA ALA A 92 6.19 10.07 0.28
C ALA A 92 7.07 8.84 0.52
N GLY A 93 8.31 9.05 0.97
CA GLY A 93 9.23 7.98 1.36
C GLY A 93 8.67 7.17 2.53
N LEU A 94 8.14 7.83 3.57
CA LEU A 94 7.50 7.16 4.70
C LEU A 94 6.29 6.33 4.27
N SER A 95 5.42 6.88 3.42
CA SER A 95 4.28 6.15 2.84
C SER A 95 4.73 4.88 2.11
N THR A 96 5.75 5.01 1.28
CA THR A 96 6.34 3.90 0.51
C THR A 96 6.93 2.83 1.41
N VAL A 97 7.71 3.23 2.42
CA VAL A 97 8.30 2.30 3.39
C VAL A 97 7.22 1.54 4.14
N LEU A 98 6.18 2.23 4.64
CA LEU A 98 5.10 1.60 5.39
C LEU A 98 4.33 0.57 4.56
N VAL A 99 3.90 0.97 3.35
CA VAL A 99 3.11 0.09 2.48
C VAL A 99 3.95 -1.09 1.99
N LEU A 100 5.19 -0.88 1.56
CA LEU A 100 6.05 -1.96 1.10
C LEU A 100 6.51 -2.88 2.22
N ALA A 101 6.81 -2.35 3.42
CA ALA A 101 7.14 -3.19 4.56
C ALA A 101 5.94 -4.05 4.98
N GLY A 102 4.73 -3.47 5.01
CA GLY A 102 3.50 -4.22 5.28
C GLY A 102 3.22 -5.28 4.23
N LEU A 103 3.38 -4.94 2.94
CA LEU A 103 3.23 -5.89 1.84
C LEU A 103 4.27 -7.02 1.94
N THR A 104 5.53 -6.69 2.22
CA THR A 104 6.59 -7.67 2.40
C THR A 104 6.28 -8.58 3.57
N PHE A 105 5.80 -8.02 4.69
CA PHE A 105 5.39 -8.80 5.86
C PHE A 105 4.29 -9.80 5.49
N VAL A 106 3.21 -9.34 4.86
CA VAL A 106 2.10 -10.19 4.38
C VAL A 106 2.60 -11.27 3.42
N LEU A 107 3.41 -10.91 2.43
CA LEU A 107 3.93 -11.88 1.48
C LEU A 107 4.95 -12.84 2.11
N SER A 108 5.59 -12.46 3.21
CA SER A 108 6.55 -13.31 3.93
C SER A 108 5.90 -14.24 4.96
N THR A 109 4.59 -14.10 5.24
CA THR A 109 3.91 -15.04 6.13
C THR A 109 3.82 -16.40 5.44
N ALA A 110 4.79 -17.26 5.68
CA ALA A 110 4.83 -18.61 5.13
C ALA A 110 3.50 -19.34 5.43
N PRO A 111 2.98 -20.17 4.50
CA PRO A 111 1.92 -21.10 4.83
C PRO A 111 2.43 -21.92 6.02
N ARG A 112 1.72 -21.87 7.15
CA ARG A 112 2.04 -22.72 8.30
C ARG A 112 1.74 -24.16 7.91
N SER A 113 2.64 -24.81 7.17
CA SER A 113 2.73 -26.25 7.16
C SER A 113 3.23 -26.66 8.54
N LEU A 114 2.28 -27.03 9.41
CA LEU A 114 2.37 -28.09 10.40
C LEU A 114 3.74 -28.28 11.07
N VAL A 115 3.89 -27.76 12.29
CA VAL A 115 4.65 -28.43 13.36
C VAL A 115 3.65 -28.88 14.40
#